data_AF-A0AAI9J175-F1
#
_entry.id   AF-A0AAI9J175-F1
#
_cell.length_a   1.000
_cell.length_b   1.000
_cell.length_c   1.000
_cell.angle_alpha   90.00
_cell.angle_beta   90.00
_cell.angle_gamma   90.00
#
_symmetry.space_group_name_H-M   'P 1'
#
loop_
_entity.id
_entity.type
_entity.pdbx_description
1 polymer ?
#
loop_
_entity_poly.entity_id
_entity_poly.type
_entity_poly.pdbx_seq_one_letter_code
_entity_poly.pdbx_strand_id
1 'polypeptide(L)'
;MGRSLRAGRSRTIGLLLLTLTNPVFADCFEGAEQYARRAGYSVMMATTNYQPAIEADAVQALIDHQIDGLILTVGNPARNATLQALEQAQVPHVLAYNESGSHPFVSVDNRAAARDMVQRLADLGHRRIALVTGPLAASDRARRRLEGARRGPHAGAGTCGAPGHAHAHRLEPVHPAAGRAGRPCPYRAVLLQRSAGHGRHRASGRTGPARAARHLGVRLRRRGDRRIDGAHAVHRRATEPRHRRGRVRPPAGPHGTGRADRIGAPALSHLPWRHRRRRPTPRRGTLTMKRIIQAALRGTLLALAIGAGAAQAQNAICYNCPPEWADWATQLKAIKEATGITVPGDNKNSGQALASIAAEKANPVADVVYYGVTFGIQADKDGLVQSYKPAHWDAIPDGMKDPDGKWFAIHSGTLGFMVNVDALRGKPVPKSWADLQKPEYRGMVGYLDPASAFVGYVGAVALNRALGGTLDNFDPAIDWFKKMRANRPIVPKQTAYARVLSGEIPILIDYDFNAYRAKYKDEANVDFVIPAEGTIAVPYVMSLVANAPHADNGRKVLDFTLSERGQAIWANAFLRPVRAEAISAEAQKKFLPASEYARAGTVDYVKMSVAQRGFSERYAKEVN
;
A
#
# COMPACT_ATOMS: atom_id res chain seq x y z
N MET A 1 11.13 -1.85 26.78
CA MET A 1 10.21 -2.33 27.84
C MET A 1 10.06 -1.36 29.01
N GLY A 2 11.13 -0.91 29.70
CA GLY A 2 11.04 -0.14 30.97
C GLY A 2 10.36 1.25 31.00
N ARG A 3 9.50 1.61 30.04
CA ARG A 3 8.73 2.88 30.02
C ARG A 3 7.20 2.69 30.07
N SER A 4 6.66 1.57 29.58
CA SER A 4 5.21 1.27 29.64
C SER A 4 4.75 0.89 31.06
N LEU A 5 5.56 0.09 31.76
CA LEU A 5 5.31 -0.37 33.13
C LEU A 5 5.20 0.75 34.19
N ARG A 6 5.56 1.99 33.86
CA ARG A 6 5.39 3.18 34.73
C ARG A 6 4.17 4.05 34.35
N ALA A 7 3.39 3.67 33.34
CA ALA A 7 2.32 4.50 32.78
C ALA A 7 0.94 3.81 32.65
N GLY A 8 0.86 2.49 32.88
CA GLY A 8 -0.42 1.76 32.91
C GLY A 8 -1.19 1.73 31.57
N ARG A 9 -0.51 2.00 30.45
CA ARG A 9 -1.07 2.03 29.09
C ARG A 9 -0.09 1.46 28.09
N SER A 10 -0.57 0.69 27.12
CA SER A 10 0.26 0.05 26.08
C SER A 10 0.60 1.00 24.93
N ARG A 11 -0.14 2.11 24.78
CA ARG A 11 -0.17 2.98 23.59
C ARG A 11 -0.43 2.20 22.32
N THR A 12 -1.20 1.12 22.40
CA THR A 12 -1.59 0.30 21.27
C THR A 12 -3.11 0.27 21.20
N ILE A 13 -3.70 0.64 20.07
CA ILE A 13 -5.12 0.39 19.80
C ILE A 13 -5.27 -0.81 18.89
N GLY A 14 -6.31 -1.61 19.11
CA GLY A 14 -6.69 -2.66 18.18
C GLY A 14 -7.47 -2.09 16.98
N LEU A 15 -7.30 -2.69 15.81
CA LEU A 15 -8.19 -2.54 14.66
C LEU A 15 -8.60 -3.92 14.13
N LEU A 16 -9.86 -4.30 14.29
CA LEU A 16 -10.41 -5.53 13.74
C LEU A 16 -11.30 -5.26 12.53
N LEU A 17 -10.93 -5.81 11.38
CA LEU A 17 -11.61 -5.66 10.10
C LEU A 17 -12.08 -7.02 9.56
N LEU A 18 -13.03 -7.02 8.63
CA LEU A 18 -13.53 -8.27 8.06
C LEU A 18 -12.57 -8.85 7.02
N THR A 19 -11.91 -8.01 6.21
CA THR A 19 -10.87 -8.41 5.26
C THR A 19 -10.16 -7.16 4.71
N LEU A 20 -8.92 -7.30 4.23
CA LEU A 20 -8.20 -6.22 3.52
C LEU A 20 -8.43 -6.25 2.00
N THR A 21 -9.04 -7.31 1.44
CA THR A 21 -9.33 -7.40 0.00
C THR A 21 -10.50 -6.50 -0.45
N ASN A 22 -11.15 -5.82 0.50
CA ASN A 22 -12.18 -4.82 0.24
C ASN A 22 -11.57 -3.42 0.50
N PRO A 23 -11.46 -2.54 -0.51
CA PRO A 23 -10.77 -1.25 -0.36
C PRO A 23 -11.38 -0.39 0.75
N VAL A 24 -12.69 -0.47 0.99
CA VAL A 24 -13.36 0.28 2.08
C VAL A 24 -12.77 -0.03 3.46
N PHE A 25 -12.23 -1.24 3.67
CA PHE A 25 -11.57 -1.60 4.92
C PHE A 25 -10.07 -1.28 4.91
N ALA A 26 -9.41 -1.29 3.74
CA ALA A 26 -8.03 -0.80 3.60
C ALA A 26 -7.94 0.71 3.87
N ASP A 27 -8.86 1.50 3.31
CA ASP A 27 -9.00 2.94 3.57
C ASP A 27 -9.24 3.22 5.07
N CYS A 28 -9.98 2.33 5.74
CA CYS A 28 -10.22 2.40 7.19
C CYS A 28 -8.93 2.21 7.99
N PHE A 29 -8.10 1.24 7.61
CA PHE A 29 -6.80 0.99 8.23
C PHE A 29 -5.83 2.16 8.00
N GLU A 30 -5.68 2.68 6.77
CA GLU A 30 -4.79 3.82 6.50
C GLU A 30 -5.24 5.06 7.29
N GLY A 31 -6.54 5.35 7.35
CA GLY A 31 -7.09 6.46 8.13
C GLY A 31 -6.90 6.32 9.65
N ALA A 32 -7.15 5.11 10.19
CA ALA A 32 -6.99 4.83 11.62
C ALA A 32 -5.51 4.87 12.04
N GLU A 33 -4.63 4.26 11.24
CA GLU A 33 -3.19 4.22 11.50
C GLU A 33 -2.57 5.62 11.42
N GLN A 34 -2.89 6.39 10.38
CA GLN A 34 -2.39 7.77 10.24
C GLN A 34 -2.79 8.66 11.43
N TYR A 35 -4.01 8.48 11.97
CA TYR A 35 -4.46 9.25 13.13
C TYR A 35 -3.82 8.74 14.44
N ALA A 36 -3.78 7.43 14.66
CA ALA A 36 -3.16 6.80 15.83
C ALA A 36 -1.68 7.20 15.96
N ARG A 37 -0.92 7.10 14.85
CA ARG A 37 0.49 7.47 14.79
C ARG A 37 0.72 8.94 15.21
N ARG A 38 -0.14 9.86 14.72
CA ARG A 38 -0.10 11.29 15.12
C ARG A 38 -0.46 11.52 16.59
N ALA A 39 -1.32 10.68 17.16
CA ALA A 39 -1.66 10.70 18.58
C ALA A 39 -0.64 9.97 19.48
N GLY A 40 0.42 9.39 18.91
CA GLY A 40 1.44 8.64 19.65
C GLY A 40 1.03 7.22 20.03
N TYR A 41 0.08 6.62 19.31
CA TYR A 41 -0.36 5.23 19.45
C TYR A 41 0.10 4.39 18.24
N SER A 42 0.36 3.10 18.50
CA SER A 42 0.48 2.06 17.47
C SER A 42 -0.87 1.42 17.20
N VAL A 43 -1.05 0.82 16.01
CA VAL A 43 -2.24 0.03 15.67
C VAL A 43 -1.86 -1.44 15.55
N MET A 44 -2.53 -2.31 16.30
CA MET A 44 -2.44 -3.76 16.14
C MET A 44 -3.68 -4.26 15.39
N MET A 45 -3.48 -4.86 14.21
CA MET A 45 -4.57 -5.21 13.29
C MET A 45 -4.85 -6.71 13.25
N ALA A 46 -6.13 -7.07 13.17
CA ALA A 46 -6.59 -8.44 12.91
C ALA A 46 -7.68 -8.48 11.81
N THR A 47 -7.81 -9.62 11.13
CA THR A 47 -8.86 -9.83 10.11
C THR A 47 -9.57 -11.17 10.27
N THR A 48 -10.90 -11.18 10.11
CA THR A 48 -11.75 -12.33 10.51
C THR A 48 -12.34 -13.13 9.34
N ASN A 49 -12.25 -12.61 8.11
CA ASN A 49 -12.85 -13.18 6.91
C ASN A 49 -14.34 -13.55 7.06
N TYR A 50 -15.08 -12.75 7.83
CA TYR A 50 -16.51 -12.95 8.18
C TYR A 50 -16.80 -14.21 9.02
N GLN A 51 -15.79 -14.85 9.64
CA GLN A 51 -15.97 -16.04 10.46
C GLN A 51 -16.09 -15.70 11.96
N PRO A 52 -17.21 -16.03 12.65
CA PRO A 52 -17.40 -15.66 14.05
C PRO A 52 -16.39 -16.26 15.05
N ALA A 53 -15.86 -17.45 14.78
CA ALA A 53 -14.83 -18.06 15.62
C ALA A 53 -13.53 -17.23 15.59
N ILE A 54 -13.01 -16.97 14.37
CA ILE A 54 -11.83 -16.11 14.17
C ILE A 54 -12.07 -14.70 14.72
N GLU A 55 -13.30 -14.18 14.65
CA GLU A 55 -13.67 -12.88 15.26
C GLU A 55 -13.55 -12.88 16.80
N ALA A 56 -13.93 -13.97 17.48
CA ALA A 56 -13.75 -14.12 18.91
C ALA A 56 -12.27 -14.29 19.30
N ASP A 57 -11.58 -15.24 18.66
CA ASP A 57 -10.17 -15.55 18.92
C ASP A 57 -9.27 -14.32 18.71
N ALA A 58 -9.52 -13.56 17.64
CA ALA A 58 -8.76 -12.35 17.32
C ALA A 58 -8.97 -11.23 18.33
N VAL A 59 -10.17 -11.07 18.90
CA VAL A 59 -10.39 -10.08 19.97
C VAL A 59 -9.81 -10.54 21.29
N GLN A 60 -9.88 -11.83 21.64
CA GLN A 60 -9.23 -12.33 22.85
C GLN A 60 -7.72 -12.10 22.78
N ALA A 61 -7.07 -12.45 21.67
CA ALA A 61 -5.64 -12.16 21.47
C ALA A 61 -5.32 -10.66 21.58
N LEU A 62 -6.18 -9.77 21.05
CA LEU A 62 -6.01 -8.32 21.19
C LEU A 62 -6.17 -7.83 22.65
N ILE A 63 -7.08 -8.43 23.44
CA ILE A 63 -7.22 -8.16 24.88
C ILE A 63 -5.99 -8.66 25.65
N ASP A 64 -5.49 -9.85 25.33
CA ASP A 64 -4.29 -10.44 25.92
C ASP A 64 -3.03 -9.61 25.61
N HIS A 65 -2.99 -8.95 24.45
CA HIS A 65 -1.98 -7.96 24.08
C HIS A 65 -2.17 -6.57 24.75
N GLN A 66 -3.16 -6.42 25.63
CA GLN A 66 -3.37 -5.24 26.49
C GLN A 66 -3.55 -3.93 25.71
N ILE A 67 -4.36 -3.95 24.65
CA ILE A 67 -4.72 -2.74 23.91
C ILE A 67 -5.46 -1.71 24.78
N ASP A 68 -5.14 -0.42 24.60
CA ASP A 68 -5.80 0.70 25.30
C ASP A 68 -7.24 0.96 24.78
N GLY A 69 -7.64 0.31 23.68
CA GLY A 69 -8.98 0.36 23.10
C GLY A 69 -9.06 -0.26 21.71
N LEU A 70 -10.27 -0.59 21.24
CA LEU A 70 -10.52 -1.35 19.99
C LEU A 70 -11.47 -0.63 19.03
N ILE A 71 -11.02 -0.39 17.80
CA ILE A 71 -11.90 -0.09 16.66
C ILE A 71 -12.25 -1.43 15.99
N LEU A 72 -13.52 -1.77 15.80
CA LEU A 72 -13.90 -3.05 15.19
C LEU A 72 -15.07 -3.01 14.22
N THR A 73 -15.03 -3.93 13.26
CA THR A 73 -16.09 -4.18 12.26
C THR A 73 -16.57 -5.63 12.39
N VAL A 74 -17.74 -5.86 12.98
CA VAL A 74 -18.30 -7.21 13.23
C VAL A 74 -19.31 -7.64 12.18
N GLY A 75 -19.59 -8.93 12.04
CA GLY A 75 -20.62 -9.43 11.11
C GLY A 75 -22.04 -8.91 11.40
N ASN A 76 -22.44 -8.87 12.66
CA ASN A 76 -23.75 -8.37 13.12
C ASN A 76 -23.71 -7.94 14.60
N PRO A 77 -23.80 -6.63 14.94
CA PRO A 77 -23.58 -6.15 16.31
C PRO A 77 -24.69 -6.56 17.29
N ALA A 78 -25.90 -6.86 16.82
CA ALA A 78 -27.07 -7.08 17.68
C ALA A 78 -27.09 -8.43 18.44
N ARG A 79 -26.17 -9.35 18.12
CA ARG A 79 -26.04 -10.69 18.73
C ARG A 79 -24.59 -11.17 18.66
N ASN A 80 -23.67 -10.38 19.22
CA ASN A 80 -22.24 -10.60 19.05
C ASN A 80 -21.57 -10.86 20.40
N ALA A 81 -21.09 -12.10 20.62
CA ALA A 81 -20.40 -12.49 21.85
C ALA A 81 -19.10 -11.69 22.07
N THR A 82 -18.42 -11.33 20.98
CA THR A 82 -17.18 -10.56 20.99
C THR A 82 -17.35 -9.16 21.58
N LEU A 83 -18.50 -8.51 21.34
CA LEU A 83 -18.84 -7.23 21.99
C LEU A 83 -19.11 -7.39 23.50
N GLN A 84 -19.69 -8.51 23.92
CA GLN A 84 -19.91 -8.81 25.35
C GLN A 84 -18.58 -9.06 26.08
N ALA A 85 -17.63 -9.75 25.44
CA ALA A 85 -16.28 -9.94 25.97
C ALA A 85 -15.54 -8.59 26.17
N LEU A 86 -15.69 -7.64 25.25
CA LEU A 86 -15.12 -6.29 25.39
C LEU A 86 -15.74 -5.48 26.53
N GLU A 87 -17.05 -5.62 26.75
CA GLU A 87 -17.74 -5.01 27.90
C GLU A 87 -17.27 -5.62 29.23
N GLN A 88 -17.14 -6.95 29.30
CA GLN A 88 -16.65 -7.67 30.48
C GLN A 88 -15.18 -7.35 30.80
N ALA A 89 -14.32 -7.27 29.78
CA ALA A 89 -12.92 -6.85 29.90
C ALA A 89 -12.75 -5.32 30.06
N GLN A 90 -13.85 -4.56 30.08
CA GLN A 90 -13.89 -3.10 30.19
C GLN A 90 -13.07 -2.34 29.11
N VAL A 91 -12.83 -2.96 27.95
CA VAL A 91 -12.01 -2.38 26.88
C VAL A 91 -12.82 -1.31 26.12
N PRO A 92 -12.35 -0.05 26.06
CA PRO A 92 -13.02 1.02 25.32
C PRO A 92 -13.08 0.67 23.82
N HIS A 93 -14.28 0.63 23.24
CA HIS A 93 -14.43 0.20 21.85
C HIS A 93 -15.41 1.08 21.05
N VAL A 94 -15.20 1.11 19.73
CA VAL A 94 -16.07 1.80 18.77
C VAL A 94 -16.25 0.96 17.50
N LEU A 95 -17.50 0.82 17.08
CA LEU A 95 -17.86 0.09 15.87
C LEU A 95 -17.62 0.93 14.61
N ALA A 96 -16.89 0.37 13.64
CA ALA A 96 -16.75 0.93 12.30
C ALA A 96 -17.74 0.25 11.34
N TYR A 97 -18.45 1.04 10.53
CA TYR A 97 -19.44 0.63 9.52
C TYR A 97 -20.70 -0.13 10.04
N ASN A 98 -20.67 -0.76 11.20
CA ASN A 98 -21.88 -1.27 11.84
C ASN A 98 -22.73 -0.12 12.39
N GLU A 99 -24.05 -0.31 12.40
CA GLU A 99 -25.01 0.61 13.03
C GLU A 99 -25.57 -0.05 14.30
N SER A 100 -25.32 0.50 15.48
CA SER A 100 -25.68 -0.12 16.77
C SER A 100 -26.68 0.70 17.60
N GLY A 101 -27.38 0.03 18.50
CA GLY A 101 -28.24 0.66 19.51
C GLY A 101 -27.61 0.76 20.90
N SER A 102 -26.65 -0.12 21.21
CA SER A 102 -26.00 -0.28 22.51
C SER A 102 -24.55 0.24 22.55
N HIS A 103 -23.80 0.10 21.46
CA HIS A 103 -22.37 0.41 21.40
C HIS A 103 -22.09 1.70 20.61
N PRO A 104 -21.04 2.48 20.95
CA PRO A 104 -20.59 3.60 20.13
C PRO A 104 -20.25 3.15 18.69
N PHE A 105 -20.63 3.93 17.68
CA PHE A 105 -20.36 3.58 16.29
C PHE A 105 -20.15 4.79 15.36
N VAL A 106 -19.44 4.55 14.26
CA VAL A 106 -19.29 5.46 13.11
C VAL A 106 -19.64 4.69 11.84
N SER A 107 -20.71 5.11 11.15
CA SER A 107 -21.20 4.43 9.95
C SER A 107 -21.94 5.35 8.98
N VAL A 108 -22.14 4.85 7.76
CA VAL A 108 -23.04 5.39 6.73
C VAL A 108 -24.43 4.83 6.97
N ASP A 109 -25.50 5.62 6.81
CA ASP A 109 -26.87 5.07 6.81
C ASP A 109 -27.07 4.17 5.58
N ASN A 110 -26.99 2.85 5.80
CA ASN A 110 -27.07 1.85 4.75
C ASN A 110 -28.48 1.73 4.16
N ARG A 111 -29.52 2.16 4.89
CA ARG A 111 -30.92 2.14 4.42
C ARG A 111 -31.20 3.35 3.53
N ALA A 112 -30.82 4.55 3.98
CA ALA A 112 -30.97 5.76 3.20
C ALA A 112 -30.19 5.66 1.89
N ALA A 113 -28.89 5.35 1.95
CA ALA A 113 -28.05 5.24 0.75
C ALA A 113 -28.61 4.24 -0.29
N ALA A 114 -29.15 3.10 0.14
CA ALA A 114 -29.71 2.11 -0.78
C ALA A 114 -31.09 2.49 -1.33
N ARG A 115 -31.98 3.08 -0.51
CA ARG A 115 -33.25 3.65 -0.97
C ARG A 115 -32.99 4.75 -2.01
N ASP A 116 -32.06 5.65 -1.70
CA ASP A 116 -31.75 6.82 -2.50
C ASP A 116 -31.14 6.41 -3.85
N MET A 117 -30.30 5.36 -3.89
CA MET A 117 -29.85 4.73 -5.14
C MET A 117 -31.00 4.13 -5.96
N VAL A 118 -31.97 3.45 -5.34
CA VAL A 118 -33.13 2.87 -6.06
C VAL A 118 -34.05 3.95 -6.61
N GLN A 119 -34.37 4.97 -5.80
CA GLN A 119 -35.12 6.15 -6.24
C GLN A 119 -34.42 6.81 -7.45
N ARG A 120 -33.11 7.06 -7.35
CA ARG A 120 -32.28 7.67 -8.38
C ARG A 120 -32.23 6.88 -9.70
N LEU A 121 -32.52 5.59 -9.68
CA LEU A 121 -32.68 4.75 -10.87
C LEU A 121 -34.13 4.75 -11.39
N ALA A 122 -35.13 4.78 -10.51
CA ALA A 122 -36.53 4.95 -10.90
C ALA A 122 -36.79 6.33 -11.57
N ASP A 123 -36.12 7.39 -11.08
CA ASP A 123 -36.09 8.73 -11.69
C ASP A 123 -35.52 8.71 -13.13
N LEU A 124 -34.60 7.78 -13.42
CA LEU A 124 -34.02 7.54 -14.75
C LEU A 124 -34.92 6.64 -15.62
N GLY A 125 -36.14 6.35 -15.18
CA GLY A 125 -37.10 5.49 -15.89
C GLY A 125 -36.80 3.98 -15.78
N HIS A 126 -35.83 3.55 -14.98
CA HIS A 126 -35.54 2.12 -14.81
C HIS A 126 -36.62 1.43 -13.97
N ARG A 127 -37.42 0.56 -14.61
CA ARG A 127 -38.52 -0.19 -13.97
C ARG A 127 -38.14 -1.57 -13.41
N ARG A 128 -37.01 -2.14 -13.84
CA ARG A 128 -36.53 -3.48 -13.43
C ARG A 128 -35.15 -3.35 -12.82
N ILE A 129 -35.09 -3.22 -11.49
CA ILE A 129 -33.86 -2.97 -10.74
C ILE A 129 -33.52 -4.23 -9.93
N ALA A 130 -32.34 -4.81 -10.19
CA ALA A 130 -31.83 -5.97 -9.48
C ALA A 130 -30.71 -5.55 -8.51
N LEU A 131 -30.87 -5.87 -7.23
CA LEU A 131 -29.87 -5.65 -6.18
C LEU A 131 -29.02 -6.92 -6.01
N VAL A 132 -27.69 -6.79 -6.18
CA VAL A 132 -26.73 -7.85 -5.86
C VAL A 132 -25.84 -7.35 -4.72
N THR A 133 -25.73 -8.14 -3.65
CA THR A 133 -25.06 -7.77 -2.40
C THR A 133 -24.39 -8.99 -1.76
N GLY A 134 -23.49 -8.76 -0.79
CA GLY A 134 -22.81 -9.84 -0.06
C GLY A 134 -23.75 -10.67 0.84
N PRO A 135 -23.24 -11.76 1.46
CA PRO A 135 -24.06 -12.69 2.23
C PRO A 135 -24.85 -12.01 3.36
N LEU A 136 -26.18 -12.02 3.24
CA LEU A 136 -27.08 -11.38 4.22
C LEU A 136 -26.93 -11.97 5.62
N ALA A 137 -26.65 -13.27 5.75
CA ALA A 137 -26.38 -13.91 7.02
C ALA A 137 -25.17 -13.28 7.75
N ALA A 138 -24.06 -13.05 7.03
CA ALA A 138 -22.79 -12.60 7.59
C ALA A 138 -22.60 -11.07 7.61
N SER A 139 -23.54 -10.27 7.07
CA SER A 139 -23.42 -8.81 7.05
C SER A 139 -24.73 -8.08 7.34
N ASP A 140 -24.79 -7.45 8.51
CA ASP A 140 -25.82 -6.47 8.89
C ASP A 140 -26.02 -5.36 7.85
N ARG A 141 -24.93 -4.81 7.29
CA ARG A 141 -24.94 -3.77 6.26
C ARG A 141 -25.58 -4.24 4.97
N ALA A 142 -25.35 -5.50 4.56
CA ALA A 142 -26.01 -6.08 3.39
C ALA A 142 -27.53 -6.19 3.61
N ARG A 143 -27.99 -6.58 4.81
CA ARG A 143 -29.42 -6.55 5.18
C ARG A 143 -29.98 -5.13 5.13
N ARG A 144 -29.31 -4.15 5.74
CA ARG A 144 -29.76 -2.75 5.75
C ARG A 144 -29.84 -2.13 4.35
N ARG A 145 -28.92 -2.48 3.44
CA ARG A 145 -29.01 -2.09 2.02
C ARG A 145 -30.21 -2.72 1.31
N LEU A 146 -30.48 -4.00 1.56
CA LEU A 146 -31.66 -4.68 1.03
C LEU A 146 -32.97 -4.08 1.58
N GLU A 147 -33.02 -3.76 2.88
CA GLU A 147 -34.14 -3.08 3.53
C GLU A 147 -34.38 -1.67 2.95
N GLY A 148 -33.31 -0.91 2.69
CA GLY A 148 -33.38 0.40 2.06
C GLY A 148 -33.88 0.32 0.61
N ALA A 149 -33.28 -0.55 -0.20
CA ALA A 149 -33.69 -0.79 -1.58
C ALA A 149 -35.16 -1.22 -1.71
N ARG A 150 -35.62 -2.12 -0.81
CA ARG A 150 -37.03 -2.56 -0.74
C ARG A 150 -38.02 -1.49 -0.27
N ARG A 151 -37.54 -0.31 0.18
CA ARG A 151 -38.38 0.84 0.58
C ARG A 151 -38.35 1.99 -0.43
N GLY A 152 -37.73 1.79 -1.59
CA GLY A 152 -37.92 2.66 -2.75
C GLY A 152 -39.23 2.37 -3.50
N PRO A 153 -39.63 3.22 -4.47
CA PRO A 153 -40.71 2.89 -5.39
C PRO A 153 -40.39 1.59 -6.16
N HIS A 154 -41.44 0.85 -6.55
CA HIS A 154 -41.39 -0.53 -7.10
C HIS A 154 -41.13 -1.64 -6.05
N ALA A 155 -41.57 -1.44 -4.81
CA ALA A 155 -41.51 -2.42 -3.71
C ALA A 155 -42.53 -3.57 -3.83
N GLY A 156 -42.30 -4.52 -4.74
CA GLY A 156 -43.04 -5.80 -4.82
C GLY A 156 -42.17 -6.97 -4.34
N ALA A 157 -42.63 -7.74 -3.35
CA ALA A 157 -41.85 -8.78 -2.69
C ALA A 157 -42.25 -10.20 -3.11
N GLY A 158 -41.28 -10.95 -3.64
CA GLY A 158 -41.40 -12.40 -3.88
C GLY A 158 -40.06 -13.10 -3.63
N THR A 159 -40.10 -14.27 -3.00
CA THR A 159 -38.90 -15.07 -2.67
C THR A 159 -38.81 -16.30 -3.55
N CYS A 160 -37.69 -16.46 -4.25
CA CYS A 160 -37.25 -17.73 -4.82
C CYS A 160 -35.79 -17.96 -4.41
N GLY A 161 -35.48 -19.18 -3.97
CA GLY A 161 -34.13 -19.60 -3.62
C GLY A 161 -33.49 -20.40 -4.75
N ALA A 162 -32.18 -20.22 -4.94
CA ALA A 162 -31.32 -21.13 -5.68
C ALA A 162 -29.99 -21.27 -4.92
N PRO A 163 -29.36 -22.45 -4.89
CA PRO A 163 -28.11 -22.66 -4.16
C PRO A 163 -26.91 -22.04 -4.88
N GLY A 164 -25.90 -21.60 -4.10
CA GLY A 164 -24.59 -21.17 -4.62
C GLY A 164 -24.30 -19.67 -4.55
N HIS A 165 -23.71 -19.24 -3.44
CA HIS A 165 -22.85 -18.05 -3.24
C HIS A 165 -23.18 -16.65 -3.83
N ALA A 166 -24.34 -16.42 -4.45
CA ALA A 166 -24.82 -15.08 -4.78
C ALA A 166 -26.36 -14.99 -4.68
N HIS A 167 -26.87 -14.12 -3.80
CA HIS A 167 -28.31 -13.87 -3.69
C HIS A 167 -28.71 -12.71 -4.61
N ALA A 168 -29.16 -13.04 -5.82
CA ALA A 168 -29.84 -12.08 -6.70
C ALA A 168 -31.32 -12.02 -6.34
N HIS A 169 -31.81 -10.86 -5.87
CA HIS A 169 -33.22 -10.69 -5.53
C HIS A 169 -33.99 -10.03 -6.68
N ARG A 170 -35.00 -10.76 -7.20
CA ARG A 170 -35.99 -10.27 -8.15
C ARG A 170 -37.06 -9.46 -7.39
N LEU A 171 -37.36 -8.26 -7.87
CA LEU A 171 -38.56 -7.50 -7.48
C LEU A 171 -39.55 -7.62 -8.64
N GLU A 172 -40.72 -8.17 -8.39
CA GLU A 172 -41.77 -8.37 -9.41
C GLU A 172 -42.94 -7.39 -9.19
N PRO A 173 -43.63 -6.99 -10.28
CA PRO A 173 -44.89 -6.28 -10.16
C PRO A 173 -46.00 -7.23 -9.70
N VAL A 174 -46.96 -6.71 -8.92
CA VAL A 174 -48.24 -7.39 -8.70
C VAL A 174 -49.07 -7.28 -9.98
N HIS A 175 -49.57 -8.41 -10.48
CA HIS A 175 -50.36 -8.47 -11.71
C HIS A 175 -51.33 -9.66 -11.68
N PRO A 176 -52.61 -9.48 -12.02
CA PRO A 176 -53.46 -10.57 -12.49
C PRO A 176 -53.32 -10.77 -14.01
N ALA A 177 -53.69 -11.98 -14.45
CA ALA A 177 -53.97 -12.43 -15.81
C ALA A 177 -52.81 -12.58 -16.85
N ALA A 178 -52.71 -13.81 -17.35
CA ALA A 178 -52.35 -14.25 -18.72
C ALA A 178 -50.97 -13.94 -19.37
N GLY A 179 -50.26 -15.01 -19.76
CA GLY A 179 -49.80 -15.12 -21.16
C GLY A 179 -48.31 -15.39 -21.47
N ARG A 180 -47.96 -16.67 -21.64
CA ARG A 180 -46.91 -17.23 -22.56
C ARG A 180 -45.44 -16.78 -22.47
N ALA A 181 -44.60 -17.77 -22.12
CA ALA A 181 -43.36 -18.21 -22.80
C ALA A 181 -42.23 -17.22 -23.19
N GLY A 182 -41.07 -17.42 -22.54
CA GLY A 182 -39.76 -17.58 -23.21
C GLY A 182 -39.17 -16.42 -24.04
N ARG A 183 -38.36 -15.55 -23.42
CA ARG A 183 -37.40 -14.66 -24.11
C ARG A 183 -36.08 -14.49 -23.32
N PRO A 184 -34.94 -14.18 -23.99
CA PRO A 184 -33.66 -13.93 -23.31
C PRO A 184 -33.70 -12.71 -22.39
N CYS A 185 -32.94 -12.74 -21.29
CA CYS A 185 -32.98 -11.74 -20.22
C CYS A 185 -32.22 -10.43 -20.56
N PRO A 186 -32.90 -9.27 -20.62
CA PRO A 186 -32.26 -7.96 -20.74
C PRO A 186 -32.24 -7.26 -19.37
N TYR A 187 -31.13 -7.37 -18.63
CA TYR A 187 -30.95 -6.73 -17.33
C TYR A 187 -29.67 -5.89 -17.28
N ARG A 188 -29.72 -4.76 -16.56
CA ARG A 188 -28.54 -4.08 -16.03
C ARG A 188 -28.59 -4.20 -14.51
N ALA A 189 -27.69 -4.99 -13.93
CA ALA A 189 -27.63 -5.23 -12.49
C ALA A 189 -26.87 -4.12 -11.74
N VAL A 190 -27.25 -3.87 -10.49
CA VAL A 190 -26.47 -3.03 -9.57
C VAL A 190 -25.69 -3.93 -8.61
N LEU A 191 -24.37 -3.96 -8.78
CA LEU A 191 -23.46 -4.81 -8.02
C LEU A 191 -22.87 -4.02 -6.84
N LEU A 192 -23.35 -4.25 -5.62
CA LEU A 192 -22.89 -3.54 -4.40
C LEU A 192 -21.80 -4.30 -3.62
N GLN A 193 -21.42 -5.50 -4.06
CA GLN A 193 -20.27 -6.24 -3.55
C GLN A 193 -19.86 -7.30 -4.58
N ARG A 194 -18.56 -7.37 -4.90
CA ARG A 194 -17.95 -8.53 -5.58
C ARG A 194 -16.77 -9.00 -4.73
N SER A 195 -16.98 -10.07 -3.97
CA SER A 195 -15.87 -10.92 -3.53
C SER A 195 -15.30 -11.63 -4.77
N ALA A 196 -13.99 -11.62 -4.94
CA ALA A 196 -13.35 -12.22 -6.11
C ALA A 196 -13.39 -13.76 -6.01
N GLY A 197 -14.36 -14.38 -6.69
CA GLY A 197 -14.39 -15.81 -7.00
C GLY A 197 -14.35 -16.01 -8.51
N HIS A 198 -13.55 -16.95 -9.00
CA HIS A 198 -13.41 -17.20 -10.43
C HIS A 198 -14.67 -17.84 -11.02
N GLY A 199 -15.07 -17.38 -12.21
CA GLY A 199 -16.22 -17.90 -12.96
C GLY A 199 -16.44 -17.12 -14.25
N ARG A 200 -16.08 -17.72 -15.40
CA ARG A 200 -16.25 -17.12 -16.74
C ARG A 200 -17.67 -17.32 -17.26
N HIS A 201 -18.36 -16.25 -17.65
CA HIS A 201 -19.40 -16.29 -18.70
C HIS A 201 -19.51 -14.92 -19.39
N ARG A 202 -19.68 -14.91 -20.72
CA ARG A 202 -19.90 -13.71 -21.55
C ARG A 202 -21.40 -13.49 -21.78
N ALA A 203 -21.83 -12.23 -21.88
CA ALA A 203 -23.10 -11.83 -22.47
C ALA A 203 -22.98 -10.42 -23.08
N SER A 204 -23.61 -10.20 -24.24
CA SER A 204 -23.47 -8.98 -25.06
C SER A 204 -24.81 -8.28 -25.29
N GLY A 205 -24.85 -6.94 -25.28
CA GLY A 205 -26.03 -6.19 -25.74
C GLY A 205 -26.02 -4.69 -25.42
N ARG A 206 -26.14 -3.84 -26.45
CA ARG A 206 -26.57 -2.43 -26.35
C ARG A 206 -28.10 -2.42 -26.05
N THR A 207 -28.70 -1.43 -25.40
CA THR A 207 -28.84 -0.01 -25.80
C THR A 207 -28.96 0.97 -24.62
N GLY A 208 -29.17 2.26 -24.89
CA GLY A 208 -29.46 3.38 -23.98
C GLY A 208 -30.22 4.50 -24.74
N PRO A 209 -30.30 5.77 -24.28
CA PRO A 209 -29.68 6.41 -23.10
C PRO A 209 -30.57 6.23 -21.82
N ALA A 210 -31.07 7.17 -20.98
CA ALA A 210 -30.96 8.63 -20.74
C ALA A 210 -31.48 8.91 -19.30
N ARG A 211 -31.49 10.10 -18.66
CA ARG A 211 -30.77 11.40 -18.75
C ARG A 211 -30.85 12.08 -17.35
N ALA A 212 -30.00 13.06 -17.04
CA ALA A 212 -30.10 14.01 -15.90
C ALA A 212 -30.15 13.49 -14.44
N ALA A 213 -29.13 13.79 -13.64
CA ALA A 213 -29.07 13.57 -12.18
C ALA A 213 -28.47 14.80 -11.47
N ARG A 214 -28.91 15.12 -10.24
CA ARG A 214 -28.27 16.10 -9.34
C ARG A 214 -28.71 15.98 -7.88
N HIS A 215 -27.83 16.43 -6.99
CA HIS A 215 -27.97 16.64 -5.53
C HIS A 215 -28.35 15.45 -4.62
N LEU A 216 -27.41 15.09 -3.75
CA LEU A 216 -27.65 14.49 -2.44
C LEU A 216 -26.53 14.96 -1.50
N GLY A 217 -26.89 15.57 -0.38
CA GLY A 217 -25.95 16.02 0.65
C GLY A 217 -25.98 15.07 1.84
N VAL A 218 -24.85 14.42 2.15
CA VAL A 218 -24.76 13.45 3.24
C VAL A 218 -24.83 14.17 4.59
N ARG A 219 -25.91 13.95 5.36
CA ARG A 219 -26.00 14.40 6.76
C ARG A 219 -25.45 13.33 7.69
N LEU A 220 -24.38 13.65 8.41
CA LEU A 220 -23.94 12.89 9.58
C LEU A 220 -24.93 13.09 10.74
N ARG A 221 -25.16 12.07 11.55
CA ARG A 221 -26.05 12.14 12.72
C ARG A 221 -25.31 11.67 13.97
N ARG A 222 -25.20 12.54 14.98
CA ARG A 222 -24.86 12.17 16.37
C ARG A 222 -26.13 12.13 17.22
N ARG A 223 -26.07 11.44 18.36
CA ARG A 223 -27.09 11.49 19.43
C ARG A 223 -26.34 11.62 20.75
N GLY A 224 -26.80 12.51 21.63
CA GLY A 224 -26.12 12.82 22.89
C GLY A 224 -26.27 14.29 23.22
N ASP A 225 -27.46 14.67 23.68
CA ASP A 225 -27.77 16.02 24.14
C ASP A 225 -27.75 16.03 25.67
N ARG A 226 -26.93 16.90 26.27
CA ARG A 226 -26.94 17.26 27.68
C ARG A 226 -26.44 18.70 27.79
N ARG A 227 -27.33 19.61 28.19
CA ARG A 227 -26.94 20.97 28.56
C ARG A 227 -26.15 20.95 29.86
N ILE A 228 -25.17 21.83 29.95
CA ILE A 228 -24.79 22.50 31.20
C ILE A 228 -24.71 23.98 30.83
N ASP A 229 -25.65 24.77 31.33
CA ASP A 229 -25.62 26.23 31.20
C ASP A 229 -24.65 26.82 32.24
N GLY A 230 -23.93 27.90 31.89
CA GLY A 230 -22.92 28.49 32.78
C GLY A 230 -22.15 29.63 32.11
N ALA A 231 -22.64 30.86 32.25
CA ALA A 231 -21.98 32.05 31.73
C ALA A 231 -21.00 32.65 32.76
N HIS A 232 -19.90 33.24 32.29
CA HIS A 232 -19.26 34.44 32.87
C HIS A 232 -18.35 35.10 31.83
N ALA A 233 -17.95 36.36 32.03
CA ALA A 233 -17.38 37.20 30.99
C ALA A 233 -16.37 38.26 31.51
N VAL A 234 -15.71 38.93 30.55
CA VAL A 234 -14.99 40.22 30.64
C VAL A 234 -13.61 40.26 31.36
N HIS A 235 -12.52 40.36 30.58
CA HIS A 235 -11.57 41.50 30.51
C HIS A 235 -10.31 41.14 29.68
N ARG A 236 -10.00 41.86 28.57
CA ARG A 236 -9.13 43.05 28.40
C ARG A 236 -7.61 42.85 28.64
N ARG A 237 -6.84 43.14 27.57
CA ARG A 237 -5.59 43.97 27.45
C ARG A 237 -4.44 43.80 28.49
N ALA A 238 -3.14 43.92 28.14
CA ALA A 238 -2.41 44.06 26.86
C ALA A 238 -0.87 43.94 27.10
N THR A 239 -0.07 44.36 26.10
CA THR A 239 1.34 44.87 26.18
C THR A 239 2.52 43.92 26.46
N GLU A 240 3.34 43.75 25.40
CA GLU A 240 4.81 43.72 25.40
C GLU A 240 5.42 45.04 25.97
N PRO A 241 6.77 45.22 26.18
CA PRO A 241 7.91 44.44 25.66
C PRO A 241 9.06 44.15 26.68
N ARG A 242 10.16 43.52 26.22
CA ARG A 242 11.47 43.52 26.90
C ARG A 242 12.66 43.65 25.94
N HIS A 243 13.65 44.46 26.33
CA HIS A 243 14.85 44.74 25.53
C HIS A 243 16.05 45.16 26.41
N ARG A 244 17.17 44.41 26.36
CA ARG A 244 18.58 44.72 26.75
C ARG A 244 19.35 43.37 26.80
N ARG A 245 20.40 43.08 26.00
CA ARG A 245 21.75 43.67 25.81
C ARG A 245 22.82 43.08 26.76
N GLY A 246 23.86 42.45 26.19
CA GLY A 246 25.11 41.98 26.83
C GLY A 246 26.17 41.57 25.76
N ARG A 247 27.47 41.64 26.06
CA ARG A 247 28.61 41.49 25.11
C ARG A 247 29.92 41.01 25.80
N VAL A 248 30.98 40.54 25.11
CA VAL A 248 31.12 39.59 23.98
C VAL A 248 32.62 39.29 23.70
N ARG A 249 33.03 38.00 23.62
CA ARG A 249 34.34 37.49 23.11
C ARG A 249 35.63 38.01 23.80
N PRO A 250 36.87 37.57 23.43
CA PRO A 250 37.35 36.32 22.80
C PRO A 250 38.44 35.58 23.65
N PRO A 251 39.02 34.44 23.21
CA PRO A 251 40.09 33.69 23.91
C PRO A 251 41.51 33.82 23.30
N ALA A 252 42.53 33.29 23.99
CA ALA A 252 43.92 33.09 23.51
C ALA A 252 44.62 31.88 24.18
N GLY A 253 45.74 31.41 23.59
CA GLY A 253 46.73 30.46 24.17
C GLY A 253 48.15 31.08 24.08
N PRO A 254 49.28 30.32 23.97
CA PRO A 254 49.47 28.86 23.90
C PRO A 254 50.68 28.33 24.76
N HIS A 255 51.34 27.23 24.34
CA HIS A 255 52.53 26.52 24.90
C HIS A 255 52.30 25.57 26.10
N GLY A 256 53.02 24.43 26.26
CA GLY A 256 53.95 23.75 25.33
C GLY A 256 54.70 22.52 25.92
N THR A 257 55.29 21.69 25.02
CA THR A 257 56.36 20.66 25.18
C THR A 257 56.15 19.38 26.03
N GLY A 258 56.76 18.25 25.58
CA GLY A 258 56.90 17.00 26.37
C GLY A 258 57.04 15.69 25.55
N ARG A 259 58.23 15.07 25.50
CA ARG A 259 58.50 13.70 24.96
C ARG A 259 57.90 12.62 25.89
N ALA A 260 57.48 11.42 25.51
CA ALA A 260 57.82 10.46 24.43
C ALA A 260 58.88 9.39 24.79
N ASP A 261 58.40 8.15 25.00
CA ASP A 261 58.94 6.81 24.65
C ASP A 261 58.05 5.75 25.36
N ARG A 262 58.09 4.40 25.18
CA ARG A 262 58.44 3.41 24.12
C ARG A 262 59.02 2.15 24.79
N ILE A 263 58.43 0.98 24.51
CA ILE A 263 59.02 -0.39 24.70
C ILE A 263 59.23 -0.80 26.19
N GLY A 264 59.02 -2.04 26.63
CA GLY A 264 58.51 -3.26 25.98
C GLY A 264 58.53 -4.48 26.92
N ALA A 265 58.21 -5.66 26.39
CA ALA A 265 58.26 -6.99 27.04
C ALA A 265 58.78 -8.00 25.97
N PRO A 266 59.07 -9.31 26.25
CA PRO A 266 58.77 -10.12 27.45
C PRO A 266 59.93 -11.10 27.85
N ALA A 267 59.59 -12.27 28.44
CA ALA A 267 60.37 -13.53 28.53
C ALA A 267 61.52 -13.60 29.57
N LEU A 268 61.99 -14.76 30.10
CA LEU A 268 61.44 -16.14 30.24
C LEU A 268 62.27 -16.94 31.30
N SER A 269 61.95 -18.24 31.50
CA SER A 269 62.71 -19.27 32.27
C SER A 269 62.73 -19.10 33.81
N HIS A 270 62.90 -20.14 34.65
CA HIS A 270 63.42 -21.50 34.44
C HIS A 270 62.56 -22.64 35.06
N LEU A 271 62.71 -23.83 34.49
CA LEU A 271 62.51 -25.18 35.08
C LEU A 271 63.90 -25.70 35.57
N PRO A 272 64.09 -26.77 36.40
CA PRO A 272 63.55 -28.12 36.14
C PRO A 272 63.39 -29.11 37.33
N TRP A 273 63.21 -30.38 36.96
CA TRP A 273 63.40 -31.65 37.70
C TRP A 273 62.23 -32.35 38.41
N ARG A 274 62.37 -33.69 38.41
CA ARG A 274 61.32 -34.70 38.53
C ARG A 274 61.45 -35.46 39.84
N HIS A 275 60.34 -36.00 40.35
CA HIS A 275 60.38 -37.33 40.98
C HIS A 275 59.21 -38.21 40.54
N ARG A 276 59.54 -39.48 40.25
CA ARG A 276 58.62 -40.49 39.73
C ARG A 276 58.16 -41.38 40.89
N ARG A 277 56.89 -41.32 41.30
CA ARG A 277 56.30 -42.27 42.28
C ARG A 277 55.10 -43.03 41.68
N ARG A 278 54.75 -44.14 42.33
CA ARG A 278 54.04 -45.30 41.75
C ARG A 278 52.53 -45.03 41.54
N ARG A 279 51.95 -45.64 40.49
CA ARG A 279 50.50 -45.76 40.32
C ARG A 279 49.90 -46.68 41.39
N PRO A 280 48.79 -46.32 42.05
CA PRO A 280 47.87 -47.28 42.65
C PRO A 280 46.95 -47.88 41.56
N THR A 281 46.54 -49.13 41.74
CA THR A 281 45.49 -49.76 40.92
C THR A 281 44.11 -49.19 41.25
N PRO A 282 43.25 -48.88 40.26
CA PRO A 282 41.88 -48.47 40.55
C PRO A 282 41.06 -49.65 41.09
N ARG A 283 40.57 -49.55 42.32
CA ARG A 283 39.47 -50.41 42.80
C ARG A 283 38.24 -50.19 41.90
N ARG A 284 37.48 -51.26 41.62
CA ARG A 284 36.18 -51.19 40.90
C ARG A 284 35.16 -50.41 41.75
N GLY A 285 35.16 -49.09 41.64
CA GLY A 285 34.09 -48.25 42.17
C GLY A 285 32.86 -48.36 41.29
N THR A 286 31.76 -48.90 41.83
CA THR A 286 30.46 -48.92 41.15
C THR A 286 30.00 -47.48 40.88
N LEU A 287 29.94 -47.10 39.60
CA LEU A 287 29.40 -45.82 39.17
C LEU A 287 27.92 -45.74 39.54
N THR A 288 27.60 -44.96 40.56
CA THR A 288 26.22 -44.76 41.03
C THR A 288 25.37 -44.18 39.89
N MET A 289 24.15 -44.71 39.72
CA MET A 289 23.19 -44.38 38.65
C MET A 289 23.14 -42.88 38.31
N LYS A 290 23.14 -42.01 39.34
CA LYS A 290 23.14 -40.54 39.20
C LYS A 290 24.28 -39.99 38.33
N ARG A 291 25.49 -40.55 38.35
CA ARG A 291 26.62 -40.09 37.52
C ARG A 291 26.48 -40.48 36.06
N ILE A 292 25.93 -41.65 35.77
CA ILE A 292 25.63 -42.09 34.40
C ILE A 292 24.53 -41.19 33.80
N ILE A 293 23.47 -40.94 34.57
CA ILE A 293 22.39 -40.01 34.20
C ILE A 293 22.93 -38.59 33.96
N GLN A 294 23.78 -38.06 34.85
CA GLN A 294 24.39 -36.72 34.68
C GLN A 294 25.34 -36.62 33.47
N ALA A 295 26.07 -37.69 33.15
CA ALA A 295 26.90 -37.74 31.95
C ALA A 295 26.05 -37.77 30.68
N ALA A 296 24.99 -38.60 30.65
CA ALA A 296 24.05 -38.66 29.55
C ALA A 296 23.37 -37.31 29.30
N LEU A 297 22.81 -36.67 30.34
CA LEU A 297 22.19 -35.34 30.22
C LEU A 297 23.14 -34.28 29.67
N ARG A 298 24.42 -34.28 30.06
CA ARG A 298 25.42 -33.35 29.51
C ARG A 298 25.76 -33.65 28.04
N GLY A 299 25.84 -34.92 27.66
CA GLY A 299 26.00 -35.33 26.25
C GLY A 299 24.82 -34.91 25.39
N THR A 300 23.58 -35.16 25.86
CA THR A 300 22.35 -34.78 25.15
C THR A 300 22.20 -33.27 25.02
N LEU A 301 22.52 -32.49 26.07
CA LEU A 301 22.50 -31.03 25.99
C LEU A 301 23.54 -30.47 25.01
N LEU A 302 24.73 -31.06 24.90
CA LEU A 302 25.74 -30.62 23.94
C LEU A 302 25.37 -31.02 22.49
N ALA A 303 24.78 -32.20 22.29
CA ALA A 303 24.24 -32.62 20.99
C ALA A 303 23.07 -31.73 20.54
N LEU A 304 22.17 -31.35 21.46
CA LEU A 304 21.09 -30.40 21.19
C LEU A 304 21.63 -28.99 20.90
N ALA A 305 22.70 -28.54 21.57
CA ALA A 305 23.31 -27.23 21.29
C ALA A 305 23.95 -27.15 19.88
N ILE A 306 24.46 -28.26 19.36
CA ILE A 306 25.04 -28.33 18.00
C ILE A 306 23.94 -28.56 16.94
N GLY A 307 22.90 -29.33 17.25
CA GLY A 307 21.73 -29.52 16.39
C GLY A 307 20.79 -28.32 16.33
N ALA A 308 20.81 -27.43 17.34
CA ALA A 308 20.02 -26.20 17.41
C ALA A 308 20.60 -25.03 16.59
N GLY A 309 21.40 -25.33 15.55
CA GLY A 309 21.60 -24.45 14.39
C GLY A 309 20.30 -24.29 13.59
N ALA A 310 19.21 -23.91 14.26
CA ALA A 310 17.93 -23.62 13.63
C ALA A 310 18.14 -22.55 12.56
N ALA A 311 17.57 -22.77 11.38
CA ALA A 311 17.65 -21.80 10.29
C ALA A 311 16.95 -20.50 10.72
N GLN A 312 17.74 -19.54 11.22
CA GLN A 312 17.29 -18.16 11.39
C GLN A 312 16.72 -17.73 10.05
N ALA A 313 15.48 -17.22 10.07
CA ALA A 313 14.82 -16.80 8.85
C ALA A 313 15.66 -15.70 8.18
N GLN A 314 16.30 -16.08 7.07
CA GLN A 314 16.83 -15.23 6.00
C GLN A 314 15.95 -14.00 5.81
N ASN A 315 16.16 -12.88 6.48
CA ASN A 315 15.25 -11.73 6.37
C ASN A 315 16.01 -10.53 5.81
N ALA A 316 15.33 -9.81 4.91
CA ALA A 316 15.70 -8.44 4.52
C ALA A 316 14.41 -7.64 4.30
N ILE A 317 14.36 -6.41 4.78
CA ILE A 317 13.22 -5.52 4.65
C ILE A 317 13.41 -4.65 3.41
N CYS A 318 12.55 -4.84 2.40
CA CYS A 318 12.43 -3.89 1.28
C CYS A 318 11.35 -2.86 1.60
N TYR A 319 11.65 -1.57 1.44
CA TYR A 319 10.61 -0.53 1.36
C TYR A 319 10.19 -0.25 -0.08
N ASN A 320 8.87 -0.11 -0.27
CA ASN A 320 8.21 -0.04 -1.58
C ASN A 320 8.57 -1.24 -2.47
N CYS A 321 8.38 -2.47 -1.96
CA CYS A 321 8.24 -3.67 -2.79
C CYS A 321 6.76 -4.16 -2.81
N PRO A 322 5.80 -3.41 -3.38
CA PRO A 322 4.38 -3.79 -3.40
C PRO A 322 4.11 -4.96 -4.34
N PRO A 323 3.61 -6.13 -3.86
CA PRO A 323 3.40 -7.33 -4.69
C PRO A 323 2.56 -7.09 -5.96
N GLU A 324 1.58 -6.18 -5.89
CA GLU A 324 0.65 -5.83 -6.97
C GLU A 324 1.25 -4.96 -8.10
N TRP A 325 2.48 -4.45 -7.90
CA TRP A 325 3.20 -3.59 -8.85
C TRP A 325 4.37 -4.33 -9.50
N ALA A 326 4.63 -4.05 -10.77
CA ALA A 326 5.77 -4.57 -11.55
C ALA A 326 5.95 -6.12 -11.57
N ASP A 327 5.02 -6.90 -11.01
CA ASP A 327 5.17 -8.34 -10.73
C ASP A 327 6.17 -8.65 -9.58
N TRP A 328 6.29 -7.72 -8.62
CA TRP A 328 7.05 -7.93 -7.38
C TRP A 328 6.59 -9.17 -6.61
N ALA A 329 5.32 -9.59 -6.72
CA ALA A 329 4.86 -10.87 -6.15
C ALA A 329 5.71 -12.07 -6.63
N THR A 330 5.99 -12.15 -7.94
CA THR A 330 6.86 -13.17 -8.52
C THR A 330 8.32 -12.95 -8.12
N GLN A 331 8.78 -11.70 -8.10
CA GLN A 331 10.16 -11.36 -7.71
C GLN A 331 10.49 -11.75 -6.26
N LEU A 332 9.63 -11.42 -5.29
CA LEU A 332 9.81 -11.73 -3.87
C LEU A 332 9.84 -13.25 -3.63
N LYS A 333 9.00 -14.01 -4.35
CA LYS A 333 9.04 -15.47 -4.36
C LYS A 333 10.37 -16.00 -4.94
N ALA A 334 10.80 -15.47 -6.08
CA ALA A 334 12.02 -15.92 -6.75
C ALA A 334 13.30 -15.58 -5.95
N ILE A 335 13.34 -14.41 -5.29
CA ILE A 335 14.38 -14.04 -4.31
C ILE A 335 14.47 -15.12 -3.23
N LYS A 336 13.33 -15.48 -2.61
CA LYS A 336 13.29 -16.48 -1.53
C LYS A 336 13.75 -17.86 -1.98
N GLU A 337 13.34 -18.29 -3.16
CA GLU A 337 13.76 -19.57 -3.75
C GLU A 337 15.27 -19.61 -4.10
N ALA A 338 15.85 -18.50 -4.56
CA ALA A 338 17.25 -18.45 -4.98
C ALA A 338 18.25 -18.15 -3.85
N THR A 339 17.82 -17.44 -2.80
CA THR A 339 18.72 -16.92 -1.75
C THR A 339 18.40 -17.43 -0.34
N GLY A 340 17.23 -18.07 -0.15
CA GLY A 340 16.66 -18.36 1.16
C GLY A 340 16.05 -17.13 1.87
N ILE A 341 16.18 -15.93 1.31
CA ILE A 341 15.75 -14.68 1.96
C ILE A 341 14.25 -14.43 1.75
N THR A 342 13.50 -14.40 2.84
CA THR A 342 12.15 -13.85 2.89
C THR A 342 12.23 -12.32 2.93
N VAL A 343 11.76 -11.69 1.86
CA VAL A 343 11.51 -10.25 1.80
C VAL A 343 9.99 -10.03 1.91
N PRO A 344 9.49 -9.41 2.98
CA PRO A 344 8.06 -9.04 3.08
C PRO A 344 7.69 -8.02 1.99
N GLY A 345 6.50 -8.17 1.40
CA GLY A 345 5.95 -7.16 0.49
C GLY A 345 5.54 -5.89 1.23
N ASP A 346 5.85 -4.72 0.69
CA ASP A 346 5.63 -3.42 1.33
C ASP A 346 4.92 -2.43 0.40
N ASN A 347 3.73 -1.98 0.80
CA ASN A 347 2.84 -1.17 -0.03
C ASN A 347 3.03 0.36 0.12
N LYS A 348 4.17 0.81 0.63
CA LYS A 348 4.55 2.24 0.58
C LYS A 348 4.75 2.68 -0.87
N ASN A 349 4.35 3.89 -1.23
CA ASN A 349 4.85 4.54 -2.45
C ASN A 349 6.25 5.14 -2.23
N SER A 350 6.91 5.62 -3.29
CA SER A 350 8.28 6.15 -3.21
C SER A 350 8.46 7.32 -2.24
N GLY A 351 7.45 8.20 -2.11
CA GLY A 351 7.48 9.31 -1.13
C GLY A 351 7.35 8.81 0.32
N GLN A 352 6.47 7.84 0.55
CA GLN A 352 6.34 7.17 1.86
C GLN A 352 7.60 6.37 2.23
N ALA A 353 8.25 5.72 1.26
CA ALA A 353 9.49 4.98 1.45
C ALA A 353 10.66 5.91 1.83
N LEU A 354 10.86 7.01 1.07
CA LEU A 354 11.88 8.02 1.41
C LEU A 354 11.63 8.64 2.79
N ALA A 355 10.38 9.01 3.10
CA ALA A 355 10.02 9.58 4.40
C ALA A 355 10.25 8.60 5.57
N SER A 356 10.03 7.30 5.36
CA SER A 356 10.31 6.27 6.36
C SER A 356 11.82 6.13 6.62
N ILE A 357 12.65 5.91 5.60
CA ILE A 357 14.11 5.79 5.80
C ILE A 357 14.75 7.09 6.33
N ALA A 358 14.16 8.25 6.04
CA ALA A 358 14.59 9.53 6.64
C ALA A 358 14.24 9.63 8.14
N ALA A 359 13.03 9.24 8.54
CA ALA A 359 12.61 9.21 9.94
C ALA A 359 13.34 8.13 10.76
N GLU A 360 13.66 7.01 10.11
CA GLU A 360 14.34 5.85 10.69
C GLU A 360 15.88 5.96 10.66
N LYS A 361 16.46 7.03 10.09
CA LYS A 361 17.91 7.19 9.84
C LYS A 361 18.83 6.84 11.04
N ALA A 362 18.36 7.10 12.27
CA ALA A 362 19.12 6.80 13.49
C ALA A 362 19.04 5.33 13.95
N ASN A 363 18.01 4.58 13.54
CA ASN A 363 17.80 3.16 13.82
C ASN A 363 17.05 2.51 12.62
N PRO A 364 17.74 2.23 11.49
CA PRO A 364 17.08 1.80 10.26
C PRO A 364 16.35 0.47 10.40
N VAL A 365 15.14 0.36 9.85
CA VAL A 365 14.37 -0.88 9.78
C VAL A 365 14.48 -1.53 8.38
N ALA A 366 14.56 -0.71 7.34
CA ALA A 366 14.77 -1.17 5.97
C ALA A 366 16.23 -1.55 5.68
N ASP A 367 16.40 -2.59 4.86
CA ASP A 367 17.69 -3.04 4.34
C ASP A 367 17.92 -2.53 2.92
N VAL A 368 16.87 -2.59 2.09
CA VAL A 368 16.86 -2.12 0.71
C VAL A 368 15.63 -1.25 0.46
N VAL A 369 15.71 -0.41 -0.54
CA VAL A 369 14.57 0.43 -0.97
C VAL A 369 14.49 0.46 -2.49
N TYR A 370 13.26 0.39 -3.01
CA TYR A 370 12.93 0.57 -4.42
C TYR A 370 12.13 1.86 -4.60
N TYR A 371 12.41 2.66 -5.62
CA TYR A 371 11.68 3.89 -5.90
C TYR A 371 11.99 4.45 -7.30
N GLY A 372 11.28 5.50 -7.71
CA GLY A 372 11.67 6.28 -8.88
C GLY A 372 13.03 6.95 -8.70
N VAL A 373 13.80 7.08 -9.79
CA VAL A 373 15.17 7.63 -9.79
C VAL A 373 15.35 8.95 -9.04
N THR A 374 14.37 9.86 -9.09
CA THR A 374 14.44 11.16 -8.40
C THR A 374 14.48 11.04 -6.88
N PHE A 375 13.86 10.00 -6.32
CA PHE A 375 13.89 9.66 -4.90
C PHE A 375 15.20 8.97 -4.50
N GLY A 376 15.83 8.20 -5.40
CA GLY A 376 17.17 7.63 -5.18
C GLY A 376 18.25 8.72 -5.12
N ILE A 377 18.22 9.64 -6.07
CA ILE A 377 19.09 10.83 -6.09
C ILE A 377 18.88 11.70 -4.83
N GLN A 378 17.64 11.78 -4.30
CA GLN A 378 17.37 12.51 -3.06
C GLN A 378 17.82 11.74 -1.81
N ALA A 379 17.64 10.41 -1.78
CA ALA A 379 18.07 9.56 -0.66
C ALA A 379 19.59 9.58 -0.46
N ASP A 380 20.36 9.69 -1.55
CA ASP A 380 21.80 9.89 -1.47
C ASP A 380 22.18 11.27 -0.91
N LYS A 381 21.60 12.35 -1.46
CA LYS A 381 21.82 13.72 -0.98
C LYS A 381 21.50 13.89 0.51
N ASP A 382 20.46 13.21 0.99
CA ASP A 382 20.06 13.22 2.40
C ASP A 382 20.87 12.22 3.26
N GLY A 383 21.81 11.48 2.67
CA GLY A 383 22.70 10.53 3.34
C GLY A 383 21.96 9.35 3.96
N LEU A 384 20.98 8.78 3.26
CA LEU A 384 20.10 7.70 3.71
C LEU A 384 20.46 6.33 3.12
N VAL A 385 21.35 6.31 2.13
CA VAL A 385 21.79 5.11 1.41
C VAL A 385 23.31 5.00 1.38
N GLN A 386 23.81 3.77 1.35
CA GLN A 386 25.24 3.44 1.29
C GLN A 386 25.61 2.86 -0.07
N SER A 387 26.87 3.05 -0.47
CA SER A 387 27.40 2.57 -1.74
C SER A 387 27.37 1.04 -1.83
N TYR A 388 26.72 0.51 -2.86
CA TYR A 388 26.83 -0.89 -3.24
C TYR A 388 26.74 -1.07 -4.75
N LYS A 389 27.71 -1.80 -5.32
CA LYS A 389 27.75 -2.19 -6.72
C LYS A 389 27.44 -3.69 -6.80
N PRO A 390 26.16 -4.08 -7.03
CA PRO A 390 25.74 -5.47 -7.13
C PRO A 390 26.39 -6.24 -8.28
N ALA A 391 26.23 -7.56 -8.27
CA ALA A 391 26.51 -8.43 -9.41
C ALA A 391 25.87 -7.88 -10.70
N HIS A 392 26.63 -7.94 -11.80
CA HIS A 392 26.28 -7.37 -13.11
C HIS A 392 26.21 -5.81 -13.17
N TRP A 393 26.83 -5.09 -12.23
CA TRP A 393 26.97 -3.62 -12.25
C TRP A 393 27.35 -3.00 -13.61
N ASP A 394 28.27 -3.65 -14.32
CA ASP A 394 28.80 -3.13 -15.59
C ASP A 394 27.84 -3.32 -16.77
N ALA A 395 26.84 -4.23 -16.64
CA ALA A 395 25.77 -4.39 -17.61
C ALA A 395 24.66 -3.33 -17.47
N ILE A 396 24.70 -2.50 -16.42
CA ILE A 396 23.80 -1.36 -16.25
C ILE A 396 24.32 -0.19 -17.09
N PRO A 397 23.53 0.40 -18.02
CA PRO A 397 23.99 1.52 -18.83
C PRO A 397 24.37 2.77 -18.01
N ASP A 398 25.32 3.55 -18.51
CA ASP A 398 25.66 4.84 -17.91
C ASP A 398 24.49 5.83 -17.99
N GLY A 399 24.35 6.68 -16.97
CA GLY A 399 23.16 7.51 -16.76
C GLY A 399 21.94 6.76 -16.20
N MET A 400 21.95 5.42 -16.18
CA MET A 400 20.97 4.59 -15.47
C MET A 400 21.49 4.10 -14.09
N LYS A 401 22.68 4.55 -13.68
CA LYS A 401 23.29 4.23 -12.38
C LYS A 401 24.06 5.42 -11.80
N ASP A 402 24.18 5.42 -10.48
CA ASP A 402 25.05 6.31 -9.72
C ASP A 402 26.53 5.88 -9.83
N PRO A 403 27.50 6.80 -10.05
CA PRO A 403 28.92 6.42 -10.15
C PRO A 403 29.47 5.67 -8.93
N ASP A 404 28.98 5.94 -7.73
CA ASP A 404 29.43 5.36 -6.46
C ASP A 404 28.54 4.22 -5.96
N GLY A 405 27.56 3.78 -6.74
CA GLY A 405 26.64 2.70 -6.35
C GLY A 405 25.61 3.10 -5.31
N LYS A 406 25.26 4.39 -5.18
CA LYS A 406 24.23 4.86 -4.25
C LYS A 406 22.82 4.48 -4.68
N TRP A 407 22.58 4.42 -6.00
CA TRP A 407 21.35 3.92 -6.61
C TRP A 407 21.64 3.35 -8.00
N PHE A 408 20.82 2.41 -8.46
CA PHE A 408 20.91 1.88 -9.82
C PHE A 408 19.55 1.44 -10.35
N ALA A 409 19.29 1.66 -11.64
CA ALA A 409 18.06 1.19 -12.28
C ALA A 409 18.01 -0.34 -12.32
N ILE A 410 16.82 -0.91 -12.08
CA ILE A 410 16.55 -2.34 -12.30
C ILE A 410 15.63 -2.59 -13.49
N HIS A 411 14.75 -1.62 -13.78
CA HIS A 411 13.87 -1.63 -14.95
C HIS A 411 13.34 -0.21 -15.22
N SER A 412 12.69 0.00 -16.36
CA SER A 412 11.99 1.24 -16.74
C SER A 412 10.60 0.98 -17.32
N GLY A 413 9.78 2.03 -17.35
CA GLY A 413 8.46 2.04 -17.98
C GLY A 413 8.25 3.32 -18.78
N THR A 414 7.42 3.24 -19.82
CA THR A 414 7.01 4.41 -20.61
C THR A 414 5.64 4.86 -20.14
N LEU A 415 5.51 6.13 -19.76
CA LEU A 415 4.24 6.67 -19.28
C LEU A 415 3.30 6.98 -20.47
N GLY A 416 2.01 6.71 -20.31
CA GLY A 416 0.99 7.08 -21.29
C GLY A 416 -0.41 6.90 -20.70
N PHE A 417 -1.37 6.52 -21.53
CA PHE A 417 -2.74 6.25 -21.09
C PHE A 417 -3.02 4.75 -21.09
N MET A 418 -3.31 4.19 -19.93
CA MET A 418 -3.94 2.88 -19.78
C MET A 418 -5.47 3.09 -19.89
N VAL A 419 -6.09 2.54 -20.94
CA VAL A 419 -7.48 2.84 -21.29
C VAL A 419 -8.32 1.57 -21.32
N ASN A 420 -9.31 1.45 -20.42
CA ASN A 420 -10.32 0.40 -20.48
C ASN A 420 -11.40 0.79 -21.51
N VAL A 421 -11.35 0.13 -22.67
CA VAL A 421 -12.16 0.46 -23.85
C VAL A 421 -13.64 0.16 -23.64
N ASP A 422 -13.97 -0.87 -22.85
CA ASP A 422 -15.36 -1.16 -22.47
C ASP A 422 -15.92 -0.08 -21.54
N ALA A 423 -15.10 0.42 -20.61
CA ALA A 423 -15.47 1.45 -19.64
C ALA A 423 -15.66 2.84 -20.28
N LEU A 424 -15.07 3.09 -21.46
CA LEU A 424 -15.37 4.26 -22.31
C LEU A 424 -16.81 4.25 -22.86
N ARG A 425 -17.50 3.10 -22.87
CA ARG A 425 -18.91 2.94 -23.31
C ARG A 425 -19.17 3.44 -24.73
N GLY A 426 -18.19 3.28 -25.63
CA GLY A 426 -18.28 3.69 -27.04
C GLY A 426 -17.82 5.12 -27.33
N LYS A 427 -17.21 5.81 -26.36
CA LYS A 427 -16.40 7.02 -26.64
C LYS A 427 -15.11 6.64 -27.39
N PRO A 428 -14.51 7.58 -28.15
CA PRO A 428 -13.18 7.36 -28.72
C PRO A 428 -12.14 7.11 -27.63
N VAL A 429 -11.08 6.38 -27.97
CA VAL A 429 -9.88 6.25 -27.13
C VAL A 429 -9.05 7.54 -27.28
N PRO A 430 -8.71 8.27 -26.20
CA PRO A 430 -7.93 9.50 -26.27
C PRO A 430 -6.53 9.25 -26.85
N LYS A 431 -6.02 10.18 -27.65
CA LYS A 431 -4.73 10.10 -28.36
C LYS A 431 -3.74 11.21 -28.00
N SER A 432 -4.18 12.21 -27.23
CA SER A 432 -3.40 13.40 -26.88
C SER A 432 -3.61 13.82 -25.42
N TRP A 433 -2.69 14.61 -24.86
CA TRP A 433 -2.90 15.27 -23.55
C TRP A 433 -4.05 16.28 -23.62
N ALA A 434 -4.30 16.87 -24.79
CA ALA A 434 -5.46 17.72 -25.05
C ALA A 434 -6.79 16.94 -24.97
N ASP A 435 -6.86 15.69 -25.43
CA ASP A 435 -8.09 14.88 -25.41
C ASP A 435 -8.65 14.72 -24.00
N LEU A 436 -7.80 14.48 -22.99
CA LEU A 436 -8.23 14.23 -21.62
C LEU A 436 -9.02 15.40 -21.00
N GLN A 437 -8.80 16.63 -21.50
CA GLN A 437 -9.55 17.82 -21.08
C GLN A 437 -10.92 17.96 -21.78
N LYS A 438 -11.23 17.17 -22.81
CA LYS A 438 -12.54 17.23 -23.47
C LYS A 438 -13.65 16.90 -22.47
N PRO A 439 -14.76 17.68 -22.41
CA PRO A 439 -15.86 17.46 -21.45
C PRO A 439 -16.51 16.06 -21.52
N GLU A 440 -16.27 15.34 -22.61
CA GLU A 440 -16.80 13.99 -22.82
C GLU A 440 -16.15 12.93 -21.91
N TYR A 441 -14.93 13.15 -21.39
CA TYR A 441 -14.24 12.26 -20.44
C TYR A 441 -14.40 12.71 -18.97
N ARG A 442 -15.36 13.61 -18.69
CA ARG A 442 -15.67 14.09 -17.35
C ARG A 442 -15.93 12.93 -16.38
N GLY A 443 -15.11 12.81 -15.33
CA GLY A 443 -15.19 11.74 -14.34
C GLY A 443 -14.66 10.38 -14.83
N MET A 444 -13.95 10.34 -15.96
CA MET A 444 -13.39 9.10 -16.53
C MET A 444 -11.86 9.01 -16.44
N VAL A 445 -11.18 10.15 -16.28
CA VAL A 445 -9.72 10.24 -16.23
C VAL A 445 -9.22 10.20 -14.78
N GLY A 446 -8.19 9.42 -14.51
CA GLY A 446 -7.42 9.45 -13.28
C GLY A 446 -5.91 9.55 -13.51
N TYR A 447 -5.21 10.00 -12.48
CA TYR A 447 -3.74 10.06 -12.42
C TYR A 447 -3.31 9.96 -10.96
N LEU A 448 -2.14 9.38 -10.66
CA LEU A 448 -1.68 9.31 -9.27
C LEU A 448 -1.31 10.71 -8.75
N ASP A 449 -1.54 10.99 -7.47
CA ASP A 449 -1.30 12.29 -6.82
C ASP A 449 0.15 12.76 -7.02
N PRO A 450 0.41 13.80 -7.86
CA PRO A 450 1.76 14.25 -8.21
C PRO A 450 2.58 14.78 -7.02
N ALA A 451 1.92 15.16 -5.91
CA ALA A 451 2.60 15.63 -4.71
C ALA A 451 3.12 14.48 -3.80
N SER A 452 2.84 13.21 -4.12
CA SER A 452 3.27 12.07 -3.28
C SER A 452 3.67 10.79 -4.05
N ALA A 453 3.07 10.51 -5.20
CA ALA A 453 3.37 9.33 -6.01
C ALA A 453 4.33 9.65 -7.15
N PHE A 454 5.39 8.84 -7.32
CA PHE A 454 6.38 9.04 -8.41
C PHE A 454 5.72 9.07 -9.80
N VAL A 455 4.80 8.14 -10.09
CA VAL A 455 4.05 8.09 -11.36
C VAL A 455 3.27 9.37 -11.63
N GLY A 456 2.73 9.99 -10.57
CA GLY A 456 2.03 11.28 -10.66
C GLY A 456 2.97 12.41 -11.04
N TYR A 457 4.15 12.46 -10.42
CA TYR A 457 5.17 13.45 -10.78
C TYR A 457 5.74 13.22 -12.19
N VAL A 458 6.00 11.96 -12.57
CA VAL A 458 6.38 11.58 -13.94
C VAL A 458 5.32 12.02 -14.94
N GLY A 459 4.03 11.86 -14.60
CA GLY A 459 2.90 12.40 -15.37
C GLY A 459 2.94 13.91 -15.51
N ALA A 460 3.22 14.64 -14.44
CA ALA A 460 3.41 16.08 -14.50
C ALA A 460 4.59 16.49 -15.39
N VAL A 461 5.75 15.81 -15.32
CA VAL A 461 6.91 16.11 -16.17
C VAL A 461 6.65 15.78 -17.65
N ALA A 462 6.03 14.63 -17.94
CA ALA A 462 5.65 14.22 -19.29
C ALA A 462 4.72 15.25 -19.94
N LEU A 463 3.65 15.60 -19.23
CA LEU A 463 2.68 16.62 -19.61
C LEU A 463 3.33 18.00 -19.78
N ASN A 464 4.18 18.42 -18.84
CA ASN A 464 4.79 19.75 -18.88
C ASN A 464 5.64 19.92 -20.13
N ARG A 465 6.49 18.93 -20.43
CA ARG A 465 7.33 18.90 -21.63
C ARG A 465 6.48 18.88 -22.92
N ALA A 466 5.42 18.07 -22.94
CA ALA A 466 4.48 17.99 -24.07
C ALA A 466 3.74 19.31 -24.34
N LEU A 467 3.62 20.18 -23.33
CA LEU A 467 3.05 21.53 -23.43
C LEU A 467 4.13 22.64 -23.55
N GLY A 468 5.39 22.29 -23.84
CA GLY A 468 6.49 23.24 -24.04
C GLY A 468 7.15 23.79 -22.75
N GLY A 469 6.78 23.29 -21.57
CA GLY A 469 7.41 23.61 -20.29
C GLY A 469 8.75 22.89 -20.07
N THR A 470 9.51 23.33 -19.07
CA THR A 470 10.83 22.79 -18.72
C THR A 470 10.85 22.25 -17.29
N LEU A 471 11.97 21.68 -16.83
CA LEU A 471 12.12 21.30 -15.42
C LEU A 471 12.22 22.53 -14.48
N ASP A 472 12.53 23.70 -15.03
CA ASP A 472 12.62 24.97 -14.31
C ASP A 472 11.30 25.76 -14.37
N ASN A 473 10.41 25.47 -15.33
CA ASN A 473 9.09 26.09 -15.50
C ASN A 473 7.98 25.05 -15.68
N PHE A 474 7.18 24.85 -14.63
CA PHE A 474 6.02 23.94 -14.58
C PHE A 474 4.66 24.61 -14.82
N ASP A 475 4.61 25.90 -15.18
CA ASP A 475 3.35 26.63 -15.35
C ASP A 475 2.39 25.97 -16.37
N PRO A 476 2.85 25.45 -17.54
CA PRO A 476 1.97 24.74 -18.48
C PRO A 476 1.26 23.53 -17.87
N ALA A 477 1.96 22.70 -17.09
CA ALA A 477 1.35 21.56 -16.40
C ALA A 477 0.45 21.99 -15.24
N ILE A 478 0.84 22.98 -14.43
CA ILE A 478 0.01 23.49 -13.33
C ILE A 478 -1.32 24.04 -13.87
N ASP A 479 -1.29 24.80 -14.96
CA ASP A 479 -2.50 25.31 -15.61
C ASP A 479 -3.32 24.21 -16.30
N TRP A 480 -2.68 23.19 -16.87
CA TRP A 480 -3.39 22.02 -17.37
C TRP A 480 -4.11 21.28 -16.24
N PHE A 481 -3.47 21.09 -15.08
CA PHE A 481 -4.09 20.44 -13.93
C PHE A 481 -5.23 21.29 -13.34
N LYS A 482 -5.07 22.61 -13.21
CA LYS A 482 -6.15 23.55 -12.83
C LYS A 482 -7.35 23.41 -13.76
N LYS A 483 -7.15 23.45 -15.09
CA LYS A 483 -8.20 23.24 -16.09
C LYS A 483 -8.83 21.85 -15.95
N MET A 484 -8.03 20.81 -15.74
CA MET A 484 -8.48 19.44 -15.60
C MET A 484 -9.42 19.22 -14.40
N ARG A 485 -9.30 20.01 -13.31
CA ARG A 485 -10.27 19.98 -12.18
C ARG A 485 -11.72 20.17 -12.64
N ALA A 486 -11.95 20.94 -13.71
CA ALA A 486 -13.28 21.08 -14.31
C ALA A 486 -13.88 19.73 -14.74
N ASN A 487 -13.05 18.80 -15.23
CA ASN A 487 -13.43 17.44 -15.63
C ASN A 487 -13.58 16.45 -14.46
N ARG A 488 -13.30 16.84 -13.21
CA ARG A 488 -13.37 15.98 -12.00
C ARG A 488 -12.51 14.70 -12.14
N PRO A 489 -11.18 14.82 -12.19
CA PRO A 489 -10.30 13.66 -12.28
C PRO A 489 -10.33 12.85 -10.99
N ILE A 490 -10.00 11.57 -11.10
CA ILE A 490 -9.90 10.63 -9.96
C ILE A 490 -8.42 10.55 -9.57
N VAL A 491 -8.05 11.09 -8.40
CA VAL A 491 -6.63 11.29 -7.99
C VAL A 491 -6.26 10.43 -6.77
N PRO A 492 -5.94 9.13 -6.95
CA PRO A 492 -5.46 8.25 -5.88
C PRO A 492 -3.98 8.46 -5.55
N LYS A 493 -3.57 8.08 -4.33
CA LYS A 493 -2.17 8.19 -3.86
C LYS A 493 -1.35 6.89 -4.01
N GLN A 494 -2.01 5.82 -4.43
CA GLN A 494 -1.46 4.47 -4.64
C GLN A 494 -1.88 3.96 -6.02
N THR A 495 -1.29 2.85 -6.48
CA THR A 495 -1.67 2.21 -7.75
C THR A 495 -3.18 1.96 -7.84
N ALA A 496 -3.74 2.28 -9.01
CA ALA A 496 -5.18 2.26 -9.25
C ALA A 496 -5.62 1.14 -10.19
N TYR A 497 -4.75 0.15 -10.42
CA TYR A 497 -4.91 -0.91 -11.41
C TYR A 497 -6.29 -1.60 -11.41
N ALA A 498 -6.72 -2.12 -10.26
CA ALA A 498 -8.00 -2.80 -10.11
C ALA A 498 -9.22 -1.88 -10.37
N ARG A 499 -9.04 -0.56 -10.23
CA ARG A 499 -10.05 0.47 -10.51
C ARG A 499 -10.17 0.75 -12.01
N VAL A 500 -9.10 0.53 -12.78
CA VAL A 500 -9.15 0.50 -14.25
C VAL A 500 -9.84 -0.76 -14.74
N LEU A 501 -9.47 -1.94 -14.22
CA LEU A 501 -10.10 -3.21 -14.61
C LEU A 501 -11.61 -3.26 -14.28
N SER A 502 -12.03 -2.70 -13.15
CA SER A 502 -13.45 -2.61 -12.79
C SER A 502 -14.24 -1.53 -13.58
N GLY A 503 -13.55 -0.69 -14.35
CA GLY A 503 -14.16 0.41 -15.11
C GLY A 503 -14.57 1.61 -14.26
N GLU A 504 -14.08 1.71 -13.01
CA GLU A 504 -14.24 2.89 -12.15
C GLU A 504 -13.38 4.07 -12.65
N ILE A 505 -12.18 3.76 -13.17
CA ILE A 505 -11.29 4.71 -13.85
C ILE A 505 -11.09 4.23 -15.30
N PRO A 506 -11.95 4.63 -16.26
CA PRO A 506 -11.83 4.24 -17.67
C PRO A 506 -10.49 4.63 -18.32
N ILE A 507 -9.86 5.72 -17.91
CA ILE A 507 -8.57 6.21 -18.44
C ILE A 507 -7.66 6.53 -17.25
N LEU A 508 -6.51 5.86 -17.13
CA LEU A 508 -5.49 6.15 -16.12
C LEU A 508 -4.19 6.59 -16.80
N ILE A 509 -3.61 7.70 -16.33
CA ILE A 509 -2.23 8.08 -16.68
C ILE A 509 -1.29 7.19 -15.86
N ASP A 510 -0.63 6.23 -16.51
CA ASP A 510 0.18 5.17 -15.91
C ASP A 510 1.15 4.57 -16.95
N TYR A 511 1.93 3.57 -16.58
CA TYR A 511 2.92 2.93 -17.46
C TYR A 511 2.37 1.86 -18.41
N ASP A 512 3.07 1.70 -19.52
CA ASP A 512 2.80 0.72 -20.57
C ASP A 512 2.70 -0.73 -20.06
N PHE A 513 3.58 -1.14 -19.15
CA PHE A 513 3.56 -2.49 -18.56
C PHE A 513 2.25 -2.85 -17.85
N ASN A 514 1.57 -1.90 -17.19
CA ASN A 514 0.28 -2.17 -16.54
C ASN A 514 -0.82 -2.39 -17.59
N ALA A 515 -0.85 -1.58 -18.65
CA ALA A 515 -1.77 -1.77 -19.76
C ALA A 515 -1.54 -3.13 -20.47
N TYR A 516 -0.28 -3.52 -20.68
CA TYR A 516 0.06 -4.84 -21.23
C TYR A 516 -0.27 -6.00 -20.29
N ARG A 517 -0.11 -5.84 -18.96
CA ARG A 517 -0.58 -6.83 -17.97
C ARG A 517 -2.09 -7.04 -18.10
N ALA A 518 -2.86 -5.95 -18.19
CA ALA A 518 -4.31 -6.03 -18.32
C ALA A 518 -4.73 -6.70 -19.63
N LYS A 519 -4.07 -6.37 -20.74
CA LYS A 519 -4.38 -6.90 -22.07
C LYS A 519 -3.98 -8.36 -22.27
N TYR A 520 -2.83 -8.78 -21.72
CA TYR A 520 -2.20 -10.07 -22.04
C TYR A 520 -2.08 -11.08 -20.88
N LYS A 521 -2.23 -10.66 -19.61
CA LYS A 521 -2.37 -11.58 -18.46
C LYS A 521 -3.82 -11.68 -17.97
N ASP A 522 -4.51 -10.55 -17.86
CA ASP A 522 -5.88 -10.49 -17.30
C ASP A 522 -7.01 -10.54 -18.35
N GLU A 523 -6.67 -10.71 -19.63
CA GLU A 523 -7.60 -10.80 -20.78
C GLU A 523 -8.59 -9.62 -20.93
N ALA A 524 -8.28 -8.45 -20.35
CA ALA A 524 -9.16 -7.29 -20.34
C ALA A 524 -9.08 -6.48 -21.66
N ASN A 525 -10.19 -5.85 -22.04
CA ASN A 525 -10.25 -4.95 -23.20
C ASN A 525 -9.59 -3.58 -22.87
N VAL A 526 -8.27 -3.60 -22.73
CA VAL A 526 -7.42 -2.44 -22.41
C VAL A 526 -6.48 -2.15 -23.56
N ASP A 527 -6.38 -0.87 -23.92
CA ASP A 527 -5.35 -0.34 -24.81
C ASP A 527 -4.33 0.50 -24.02
N PHE A 528 -3.12 0.57 -24.57
CA PHE A 528 -2.13 1.57 -24.18
C PHE A 528 -2.00 2.63 -25.27
N VAL A 529 -1.77 3.88 -24.89
CA VAL A 529 -1.56 4.99 -25.82
C VAL A 529 -0.38 5.85 -25.36
N ILE A 530 0.58 6.04 -26.26
CA ILE A 530 1.58 7.12 -26.14
C ILE A 530 0.98 8.39 -26.74
N PRO A 531 0.87 9.50 -25.99
CA PRO A 531 0.29 10.75 -26.48
C PRO A 531 0.95 11.25 -27.77
N ALA A 532 0.17 11.90 -28.63
CA ALA A 532 0.62 12.46 -29.90
C ALA A 532 1.69 13.56 -29.70
N GLU A 533 1.55 14.38 -28.64
CA GLU A 533 2.52 15.40 -28.26
C GLU A 533 3.78 14.83 -27.56
N GLY A 534 3.79 13.52 -27.29
CA GLY A 534 4.89 12.81 -26.64
C GLY A 534 4.77 12.63 -25.14
N THR A 535 5.77 11.94 -24.57
CA THR A 535 5.81 11.50 -23.17
C THR A 535 7.27 11.27 -22.72
N ILE A 536 7.47 10.69 -21.54
CA ILE A 536 8.79 10.24 -21.08
C ILE A 536 8.80 8.76 -20.68
N ALA A 537 9.97 8.14 -20.83
CA ALA A 537 10.34 6.90 -20.15
C ALA A 537 11.23 7.22 -18.94
N VAL A 538 11.05 6.49 -17.84
CA VAL A 538 11.83 6.68 -16.61
C VAL A 538 12.21 5.35 -15.94
N PRO A 539 13.41 5.26 -15.33
CA PRO A 539 13.81 4.10 -14.55
C PRO A 539 13.22 4.13 -13.13
N TYR A 540 12.93 2.93 -12.62
CA TYR A 540 12.88 2.65 -11.18
C TYR A 540 14.22 2.08 -10.75
N VAL A 541 14.68 2.52 -9.60
CA VAL A 541 16.01 2.26 -9.06
C VAL A 541 15.92 1.60 -7.70
N MET A 542 16.98 0.89 -7.31
CA MET A 542 17.16 0.36 -5.96
C MET A 542 18.43 0.90 -5.31
N SER A 543 18.44 0.88 -3.98
CA SER A 543 19.56 1.28 -3.12
C SER A 543 19.68 0.39 -1.89
N LEU A 544 20.90 0.25 -1.36
CA LEU A 544 21.18 -0.33 -0.06
C LEU A 544 21.05 0.76 1.02
N VAL A 545 20.21 0.54 2.05
CA VAL A 545 19.95 1.55 3.08
C VAL A 545 21.19 1.73 3.97
N ALA A 546 21.53 2.97 4.33
CA ALA A 546 22.67 3.26 5.19
C ALA A 546 22.45 2.65 6.58
N ASN A 547 23.45 1.93 7.10
CA ASN A 547 23.36 1.18 8.36
C ASN A 547 22.22 0.13 8.41
N ALA A 548 21.86 -0.45 7.26
CA ALA A 548 20.91 -1.56 7.13
C ALA A 548 21.16 -2.70 8.14
N PRO A 549 20.16 -3.12 8.94
CA PRO A 549 20.34 -4.13 10.01
C PRO A 549 20.74 -5.52 9.52
N HIS A 550 20.41 -5.87 8.27
CA HIS A 550 20.71 -7.14 7.60
C HIS A 550 21.43 -6.88 6.26
N ALA A 551 22.40 -5.96 6.23
CA ALA A 551 23.05 -5.48 5.01
C ALA A 551 23.52 -6.59 4.03
N ASP A 552 24.00 -7.74 4.52
CA ASP A 552 24.40 -8.88 3.67
C ASP A 552 23.21 -9.58 2.99
N ASN A 553 22.04 -9.59 3.62
CA ASN A 553 20.82 -10.06 2.98
C ASN A 553 20.30 -9.02 1.98
N GLY A 554 20.41 -7.73 2.32
CA GLY A 554 20.13 -6.63 1.39
C GLY A 554 20.98 -6.71 0.11
N ARG A 555 22.29 -6.96 0.25
CA ARG A 555 23.22 -7.18 -0.88
C ARG A 555 22.74 -8.31 -1.81
N LYS A 556 22.52 -9.52 -1.28
CA LYS A 556 22.01 -10.67 -2.06
C LYS A 556 20.68 -10.39 -2.77
N VAL A 557 19.80 -9.57 -2.19
CA VAL A 557 18.53 -9.14 -2.82
C VAL A 557 18.78 -8.21 -4.00
N LEU A 558 19.73 -7.28 -3.89
CA LEU A 558 20.14 -6.35 -4.95
C LEU A 558 20.90 -7.08 -6.09
N ASP A 559 21.71 -8.09 -5.76
CA ASP A 559 22.31 -8.99 -6.77
C ASP A 559 21.24 -9.75 -7.54
N PHE A 560 20.25 -10.31 -6.84
CA PHE A 560 19.20 -11.10 -7.47
C PHE A 560 18.34 -10.28 -8.45
N THR A 561 18.07 -8.99 -8.18
CA THR A 561 17.26 -8.16 -9.09
C THR A 561 17.96 -7.83 -10.40
N LEU A 562 19.30 -7.97 -10.51
CA LEU A 562 20.08 -7.84 -11.75
C LEU A 562 20.51 -9.18 -12.37
N SER A 563 20.34 -10.28 -11.64
CA SER A 563 20.51 -11.64 -12.21
C SER A 563 19.59 -11.85 -13.42
N GLU A 564 19.96 -12.78 -14.30
CA GLU A 564 19.16 -13.14 -15.48
C GLU A 564 17.73 -13.54 -15.08
N ARG A 565 17.58 -14.31 -13.99
CA ARG A 565 16.28 -14.71 -13.46
C ARG A 565 15.45 -13.51 -12.99
N GLY A 566 16.06 -12.52 -12.32
CA GLY A 566 15.38 -11.31 -11.88
C GLY A 566 14.96 -10.40 -13.03
N GLN A 567 15.85 -10.16 -13.99
CA GLN A 567 15.57 -9.33 -15.17
C GLN A 567 14.53 -9.98 -16.10
N ALA A 568 14.54 -11.32 -16.22
CA ALA A 568 13.52 -12.06 -16.96
C ALA A 568 12.12 -11.97 -16.31
N ILE A 569 11.99 -11.81 -14.99
CA ILE A 569 10.70 -11.59 -14.33
C ILE A 569 10.11 -10.24 -14.76
N TRP A 570 10.93 -9.18 -14.77
CA TRP A 570 10.52 -7.86 -15.26
C TRP A 570 10.12 -7.87 -16.75
N ALA A 571 10.88 -8.56 -17.60
CA ALA A 571 10.54 -8.73 -19.02
C ALA A 571 9.21 -9.48 -19.23
N ASN A 572 8.99 -10.57 -18.49
CA ASN A 572 7.73 -11.35 -18.51
C ASN A 572 6.55 -10.61 -17.86
N ALA A 573 6.80 -9.47 -17.22
CA ALA A 573 5.81 -8.53 -16.72
C ALA A 573 5.65 -7.27 -17.61
N PHE A 574 6.28 -7.27 -18.80
CA PHE A 574 6.26 -6.21 -19.80
C PHE A 574 6.95 -4.89 -19.40
N LEU A 575 7.73 -4.89 -18.32
CA LEU A 575 8.66 -3.80 -18.04
C LEU A 575 9.86 -3.90 -18.97
N ARG A 576 10.62 -2.80 -19.11
CA ARG A 576 11.94 -2.84 -19.74
C ARG A 576 12.98 -3.15 -18.66
N PRO A 577 13.47 -4.39 -18.50
CA PRO A 577 14.66 -4.66 -17.68
C PRO A 577 15.80 -3.71 -18.07
N VAL A 578 16.65 -3.37 -17.09
CA VAL A 578 17.85 -2.54 -17.35
C VAL A 578 18.86 -3.29 -18.22
N ARG A 579 18.89 -4.63 -18.08
CA ARG A 579 19.58 -5.57 -18.97
C ARG A 579 18.64 -5.93 -20.12
N ALA A 580 18.78 -5.21 -21.23
CA ALA A 580 17.84 -5.27 -22.36
C ALA A 580 17.74 -6.67 -23.00
N GLU A 581 18.79 -7.48 -22.91
CA GLU A 581 18.86 -8.84 -23.42
C GLU A 581 17.86 -9.82 -22.76
N ALA A 582 17.28 -9.45 -21.60
CA ALA A 582 16.27 -10.26 -20.93
C ALA A 582 14.86 -10.17 -21.57
N ILE A 583 14.63 -9.27 -22.55
CA ILE A 583 13.38 -9.22 -23.32
C ILE A 583 13.44 -10.23 -24.48
N SER A 584 12.61 -11.28 -24.42
CA SER A 584 12.43 -12.20 -25.55
C SER A 584 11.71 -11.55 -26.73
N ALA A 585 11.96 -12.03 -27.96
CA ALA A 585 11.24 -11.54 -29.15
C ALA A 585 9.71 -11.69 -29.01
N GLU A 586 9.25 -12.74 -28.34
CA GLU A 586 7.84 -13.02 -28.03
C GLU A 586 7.23 -12.02 -27.04
N ALA A 587 8.04 -11.48 -26.12
CA ALA A 587 7.65 -10.35 -25.29
C ALA A 587 7.67 -9.04 -26.10
N GLN A 588 8.70 -8.81 -26.91
CA GLN A 588 8.87 -7.60 -27.72
C GLN A 588 7.69 -7.39 -28.71
N LYS A 589 7.19 -8.46 -29.32
CA LYS A 589 6.00 -8.47 -30.21
C LYS A 589 4.70 -7.98 -29.55
N LYS A 590 4.65 -7.83 -28.22
CA LYS A 590 3.46 -7.38 -27.46
C LYS A 590 3.44 -5.87 -27.17
N PHE A 591 4.58 -5.19 -27.30
CA PHE A 591 4.68 -3.74 -27.13
C PHE A 591 4.12 -3.01 -28.37
N LEU A 592 3.77 -1.73 -28.22
CA LEU A 592 3.50 -0.84 -29.35
C LEU A 592 4.72 -0.77 -30.32
N PRO A 593 4.51 -0.45 -31.61
CA PRO A 593 5.60 -0.27 -32.56
C PRO A 593 6.66 0.75 -32.11
N ALA A 594 7.91 0.57 -32.52
CA ALA A 594 9.01 1.46 -32.16
C ALA A 594 8.77 2.94 -32.57
N SER A 595 7.97 3.19 -33.62
CA SER A 595 7.54 4.52 -34.04
C SER A 595 6.65 5.25 -33.03
N GLU A 596 5.90 4.52 -32.19
CA GLU A 596 5.17 5.10 -31.07
C GLU A 596 6.12 5.49 -29.94
N TYR A 597 7.08 4.61 -29.64
CA TYR A 597 8.11 4.85 -28.62
C TYR A 597 9.12 5.94 -29.00
N ALA A 598 9.28 6.28 -30.27
CA ALA A 598 10.05 7.44 -30.71
C ALA A 598 9.52 8.78 -30.12
N ARG A 599 8.26 8.84 -29.67
CA ARG A 599 7.69 9.99 -28.96
C ARG A 599 7.90 9.96 -27.43
N ALA A 600 8.57 8.94 -26.89
CA ALA A 600 8.86 8.79 -25.47
C ALA A 600 10.34 9.15 -25.18
N GLY A 601 10.59 10.40 -24.75
CA GLY A 601 11.94 10.88 -24.46
C GLY A 601 12.47 10.50 -23.07
N THR A 602 13.74 10.74 -22.83
CA THR A 602 14.35 10.79 -21.48
C THR A 602 14.47 12.23 -21.00
N VAL A 603 14.76 12.43 -19.71
CA VAL A 603 15.03 13.75 -19.09
C VAL A 603 16.26 13.68 -18.19
N ASP A 604 16.83 14.83 -17.87
CA ASP A 604 17.86 14.96 -16.83
C ASP A 604 17.26 14.60 -15.46
N TYR A 605 17.56 13.39 -14.97
CA TYR A 605 17.02 12.89 -13.70
C TYR A 605 17.53 13.65 -12.48
N VAL A 606 18.68 14.34 -12.56
CA VAL A 606 19.23 15.13 -11.46
C VAL A 606 18.48 16.45 -11.35
N LYS A 607 18.23 17.15 -12.46
CA LYS A 607 17.34 18.32 -12.50
C LYS A 607 15.90 17.96 -12.14
N MET A 608 15.42 16.82 -12.62
CA MET A 608 14.08 16.30 -12.28
C MET A 608 13.96 16.01 -10.77
N SER A 609 15.03 15.53 -10.13
CA SER A 609 15.09 15.38 -8.67
C SER A 609 15.05 16.73 -7.93
N VAL A 610 15.84 17.72 -8.38
CA VAL A 610 15.87 19.07 -7.78
C VAL A 610 14.51 19.77 -7.89
N ALA A 611 13.87 19.72 -9.05
CA ALA A 611 12.59 20.40 -9.29
C ALA A 611 11.40 19.76 -8.56
N GLN A 612 11.48 18.47 -8.18
CA GLN A 612 10.34 17.71 -7.68
C GLN A 612 9.68 18.33 -6.44
N ARG A 613 10.46 18.82 -5.48
CA ARG A 613 9.92 19.38 -4.22
C ARG A 613 9.11 20.65 -4.49
N GLY A 614 9.69 21.61 -5.22
CA GLY A 614 9.03 22.86 -5.59
C GLY A 614 7.79 22.63 -6.45
N PHE A 615 7.82 21.70 -7.40
CA PHE A 615 6.62 21.32 -8.15
C PHE A 615 5.53 20.72 -7.24
N SER A 616 5.90 19.79 -6.35
CA SER A 616 4.94 19.11 -5.46
C SER A 616 4.23 20.08 -4.52
N GLU A 617 4.98 21.04 -3.97
CA GLU A 617 4.47 22.11 -3.12
C GLU A 617 3.54 23.06 -3.91
N ARG A 618 3.92 23.45 -5.13
CA ARG A 618 3.07 24.26 -6.02
C ARG A 618 1.78 23.54 -6.39
N TYR A 619 1.85 22.28 -6.84
CA TYR A 619 0.67 21.47 -7.16
C TYR A 619 -0.29 21.38 -5.97
N ALA A 620 0.24 21.07 -4.78
CA ALA A 620 -0.55 20.95 -3.56
C ALA A 620 -1.21 22.27 -3.10
N LYS A 621 -0.66 23.42 -3.51
CA LYS A 621 -1.15 24.78 -3.19
C LYS A 621 -2.07 25.36 -4.27
N GLU A 622 -1.86 25.04 -5.54
CA GLU A 622 -2.48 25.70 -6.69
C GLU A 622 -3.57 24.87 -7.40
N VAL A 623 -3.61 23.55 -7.18
CA VAL A 623 -4.52 22.63 -7.89
C VAL A 623 -5.52 21.93 -6.95
N ASN A 624 -5.10 21.59 -5.74
CA ASN A 624 -5.83 20.72 -4.81
C ASN A 624 -6.91 21.44 -3.99
#